data_AF-A0A967HNN2-F1
#
_entry.id   AF-A0A967HNN2-F1
#
_cell.length_a   1.000
_cell.length_b   1.000
_cell.length_c   1.000
_cell.angle_alpha   90.00
_cell.angle_beta   90.00
_cell.angle_gamma   90.00
#
_symmetry.space_group_name_H-M   'P 1'
#
loop_
_entity.id
_entity.type
_entity.pdbx_description
1 polymer ?
#
loop_
_entity_poly.entity_id
_entity_poly.type
_entity_poly.pdbx_seq_one_letter_code
_entity_poly.pdbx_strand_id
1 'polypeptide(L)'
;MNRWLAAALVLGLGIPVQVAGQEEREEANKRLVRAFVQAINDRDFDALDDLVAEDLVRHSPSTPGLIVRSREDFKAFLREDVAAVPDSKQTIRMMVAEGDMVAGWNTYAGTQTGAMGPYPPSGKRVELDF
;
A
#
# COMPACT_ATOMS: atom_id res chain seq x y z
N MET A 1 2.65 45.24 12.72
CA MET A 1 3.60 45.58 13.78
C MET A 1 4.19 44.28 14.30
N ASN A 2 5.54 44.16 14.31
CA ASN A 2 6.40 43.06 14.80
C ASN A 2 6.43 41.78 13.93
N ARG A 3 7.42 41.54 13.04
CA ARG A 3 8.83 41.14 13.23
C ARG A 3 9.03 39.88 14.10
N TRP A 4 9.35 38.75 13.45
CA TRP A 4 10.50 37.91 13.79
C TRP A 4 11.22 37.49 12.50
N LEU A 5 12.52 37.78 12.47
CA LEU A 5 13.48 37.36 11.46
C LEU A 5 14.02 35.98 11.84
N ALA A 6 14.11 35.08 10.86
CA ALA A 6 15.19 34.10 10.79
C ALA A 6 15.63 34.03 9.33
N ALA A 7 16.64 34.84 9.00
CA ALA A 7 17.37 34.73 7.76
C ALA A 7 18.35 33.56 7.89
N ALA A 8 18.16 32.51 7.10
CA ALA A 8 19.22 31.55 6.79
C ALA A 8 19.85 31.97 5.47
N LEU A 9 21.01 32.60 5.56
CA LEU A 9 21.88 32.91 4.43
C LEU A 9 22.62 31.62 4.06
N VAL A 10 22.33 31.04 2.89
CA VAL A 10 23.15 29.96 2.33
C VAL A 10 24.00 30.56 1.21
N LEU A 11 25.27 30.82 1.52
CA LEU A 11 26.32 31.06 0.53
C LEU A 11 27.33 29.91 0.65
N GLY A 12 27.22 28.95 -0.27
CA GLY A 12 28.12 27.82 -0.43
C GLY A 12 27.76 27.04 -1.69
N LEU A 13 28.61 27.19 -2.71
CA LEU A 13 28.71 26.42 -3.97
C LEU A 13 27.55 25.46 -4.30
N GLY A 14 26.70 25.91 -5.22
CA GLY A 14 25.52 25.20 -5.69
C GLY A 14 25.80 23.84 -6.28
N ILE A 15 25.13 22.85 -5.69
CA ILE A 15 24.43 21.78 -6.42
C ILE A 15 23.10 21.53 -5.67
N PRO A 16 21.97 22.14 -6.04
CA PRO A 16 20.66 21.62 -5.66
C PRO A 16 20.29 20.55 -6.70
N VAL A 17 20.87 19.34 -6.65
CA VAL A 17 20.62 18.33 -7.70
C VAL A 17 20.15 16.97 -7.18
N GLN A 18 20.32 16.64 -5.90
CA GLN A 18 19.90 15.30 -5.43
C GLN A 18 18.52 15.28 -4.75
N VAL A 19 18.15 16.35 -4.02
CA VAL A 19 16.95 16.36 -3.17
C VAL A 19 15.65 16.43 -4.00
N ALA A 20 15.60 17.26 -5.04
CA ALA A 20 14.41 17.38 -5.90
C ALA A 20 14.09 16.05 -6.62
N GLY A 21 15.11 15.33 -7.11
CA GLY A 21 14.93 14.02 -7.73
C GLY A 21 14.52 12.93 -6.73
N GLN A 22 14.94 13.05 -5.47
CA GLN A 22 14.53 12.13 -4.41
C GLN A 22 13.07 12.35 -4.00
N GLU A 23 12.66 13.59 -3.74
CA GLU A 23 11.27 13.91 -3.40
C GLU A 23 10.30 13.54 -4.54
N GLU A 24 10.69 13.80 -5.79
CA GLU A 24 9.90 13.40 -6.96
C GLU A 24 9.74 11.87 -7.05
N ARG A 25 10.82 11.12 -6.83
CA ARG A 25 10.80 9.66 -6.79
C ARG A 25 9.95 9.12 -5.65
N GLU A 26 10.10 9.67 -4.45
CA GLU A 26 9.30 9.29 -3.28
C GLU A 26 7.80 9.53 -3.51
N GLU A 27 7.43 10.67 -4.12
CA GLU A 27 6.05 10.92 -4.50
C GLU A 27 5.57 10.02 -5.65
N ALA A 28 6.44 9.65 -6.60
CA ALA A 28 6.13 8.65 -7.61
C ALA A 28 5.84 7.28 -6.98
N ASN A 29 6.65 6.86 -6.01
CA ASN A 29 6.46 5.60 -5.28
C ASN A 29 5.15 5.61 -4.48
N LYS A 30 4.81 6.71 -3.80
CA LYS A 30 3.49 6.84 -3.14
C LYS A 30 2.34 6.81 -4.15
N ARG A 31 2.48 7.40 -5.35
CA ARG A 31 1.47 7.30 -6.42
C ARG A 31 1.29 5.85 -6.88
N LEU A 32 2.37 5.09 -7.01
CA LEU A 32 2.31 3.66 -7.35
C LEU A 32 1.54 2.86 -6.28
N VAL A 33 1.85 3.08 -4.99
CA VAL A 33 1.13 2.41 -3.88
C VAL A 33 -0.35 2.80 -3.85
N ARG A 34 -0.70 4.06 -4.14
CA ARG A 34 -2.11 4.47 -4.27
C ARG A 34 -2.82 3.74 -5.41
N ALA A 35 -2.19 3.64 -6.57
CA ALA A 35 -2.75 2.90 -7.70
C ALA A 35 -2.92 1.41 -7.38
N PHE A 36 -1.95 0.80 -6.70
CA PHE A 36 -2.04 -0.57 -6.21
C PHE A 36 -3.22 -0.81 -5.28
N VAL A 37 -3.40 0.02 -4.25
CA VAL A 37 -4.54 -0.08 -3.33
C VAL A 37 -5.87 0.15 -4.07
N GLN A 38 -5.90 1.08 -5.02
CA GLN A 38 -7.09 1.34 -5.84
C GLN A 38 -7.45 0.12 -6.69
N ALA A 39 -6.49 -0.50 -7.38
CA ALA A 39 -6.71 -1.72 -8.17
C ALA A 39 -7.29 -2.87 -7.32
N ILE A 40 -6.77 -3.05 -6.10
CA ILE A 40 -7.31 -4.04 -5.15
C ILE A 40 -8.75 -3.73 -4.76
N ASN A 41 -9.06 -2.47 -4.47
CA ASN A 41 -10.41 -2.05 -4.10
C ASN A 41 -11.42 -2.20 -5.25
N ASP A 42 -11.00 -1.87 -6.47
CA ASP A 42 -11.83 -1.95 -7.69
C ASP A 42 -11.96 -3.37 -8.24
N ARG A 43 -11.21 -4.33 -7.66
CA ARG A 43 -11.09 -5.72 -8.12
C ARG A 43 -10.48 -5.83 -9.52
N ASP A 44 -9.73 -4.82 -9.93
CA ASP A 44 -8.98 -4.80 -11.18
C ASP A 44 -7.62 -5.48 -10.96
N PHE A 45 -7.65 -6.81 -10.87
CA PHE A 45 -6.44 -7.59 -10.66
C PHE A 45 -5.56 -7.66 -11.91
N ASP A 46 -6.08 -7.33 -13.09
CA ASP A 46 -5.29 -7.29 -14.32
C ASP A 46 -4.35 -6.07 -14.30
N ALA A 47 -4.80 -4.92 -13.77
CA ALA A 47 -3.93 -3.76 -13.53
C ALA A 47 -2.70 -4.05 -12.65
N LEU A 48 -2.72 -5.11 -11.83
CA LEU A 48 -1.55 -5.51 -11.07
C LEU A 48 -0.38 -5.98 -11.95
N ASP A 49 -0.63 -6.35 -13.21
CA ASP A 49 0.44 -6.74 -14.13
C ASP A 49 1.42 -5.60 -14.44
N ASP A 50 0.96 -4.35 -14.34
CA ASP A 50 1.78 -3.16 -14.54
C ASP A 50 2.28 -2.56 -13.21
N LEU A 51 1.65 -2.91 -12.08
CA LEU A 51 1.92 -2.30 -10.77
C LEU A 51 2.81 -3.16 -9.88
N VAL A 52 2.88 -4.47 -10.14
CA VAL A 52 3.54 -5.44 -9.27
C VAL A 52 4.56 -6.25 -10.08
N ALA A 53 5.78 -6.37 -9.56
CA ALA A 53 6.81 -7.18 -10.19
C ALA A 53 6.40 -8.67 -10.21
N GLU A 54 6.76 -9.38 -11.28
CA GLU A 54 6.44 -10.80 -11.46
C GLU A 54 6.97 -11.67 -10.30
N ASP A 55 8.13 -11.31 -9.76
CA ASP A 55 8.85 -11.97 -8.67
C ASP A 55 8.51 -11.41 -7.27
N LEU A 56 7.33 -10.82 -7.09
CA LEU A 56 6.85 -10.33 -5.81
C LEU A 56 7.07 -11.35 -4.67
N VAL A 57 7.68 -10.89 -3.59
CA VAL A 57 7.73 -11.63 -2.33
C VAL A 57 6.88 -10.90 -1.28
N ARG A 58 5.79 -11.54 -0.84
CA ARG A 58 4.96 -11.00 0.24
C ARG A 58 5.48 -11.46 1.60
N HIS A 59 5.82 -10.50 2.45
CA HIS A 59 6.17 -10.73 3.85
C HIS A 59 5.00 -10.32 4.74
N SER A 60 4.23 -11.28 5.26
CA SER A 60 3.05 -10.98 6.09
C SER A 60 2.97 -11.88 7.33
N PRO A 61 3.05 -11.32 8.54
CA PRO A 61 2.85 -12.06 9.78
C PRO A 61 1.38 -12.44 10.02
N SER A 62 0.43 -11.76 9.37
CA SER A 62 -1.01 -12.01 9.54
C SER A 62 -1.47 -13.33 8.91
N THR A 63 -0.70 -13.86 7.96
CA THR A 63 -0.98 -15.13 7.28
C THR A 63 0.32 -15.95 7.16
N PRO A 64 0.89 -16.43 8.27
CA PRO A 64 2.25 -16.99 8.26
C PRO A 64 2.37 -18.32 7.51
N GLY A 65 1.26 -19.04 7.29
CA GLY A 65 1.21 -20.27 6.50
C GLY A 65 1.03 -20.05 4.99
N LEU A 66 0.76 -18.82 4.55
CA LEU A 66 0.54 -18.51 3.15
C LEU A 66 1.83 -18.00 2.51
N ILE A 67 2.36 -18.79 1.57
CA ILE A 67 3.56 -18.45 0.82
C ILE A 67 3.12 -17.79 -0.50
N VAL A 68 3.53 -16.54 -0.70
CA VAL A 68 3.31 -15.78 -1.94
C VAL A 68 4.67 -15.35 -2.46
N ARG A 69 5.09 -15.91 -3.59
CA ARG A 69 6.43 -15.72 -4.19
C ARG A 69 6.38 -15.26 -5.65
N SER A 70 5.19 -14.90 -6.11
CA SER A 70 4.98 -14.32 -7.42
C SER A 70 3.77 -13.39 -7.41
N ARG A 71 3.68 -12.56 -8.44
CA ARG A 71 2.47 -11.77 -8.70
C ARG A 71 1.23 -12.63 -8.86
N GLU A 72 1.32 -13.79 -9.52
CA GLU A 72 0.15 -14.67 -9.72
C GLU A 72 -0.32 -15.29 -8.40
N ASP A 73 0.60 -15.72 -7.52
CA ASP A 73 0.23 -16.17 -6.17
C ASP A 73 -0.51 -15.06 -5.41
N PHE A 74 -0.08 -13.82 -5.60
CA PHE A 74 -0.71 -12.67 -4.95
C PHE A 74 -2.10 -12.38 -5.52
N LYS A 75 -2.29 -12.46 -6.85
CA LYS A 75 -3.60 -12.37 -7.48
C LYS A 75 -4.54 -13.48 -6.99
N ALA A 76 -4.04 -14.72 -6.86
CA ALA A 76 -4.80 -15.84 -6.32
C ALA A 76 -5.26 -15.56 -4.87
N PHE A 77 -4.35 -15.10 -4.02
CA PHE A 77 -4.67 -14.68 -2.65
C PHE A 77 -5.75 -13.58 -2.61
N LEU A 78 -5.63 -12.55 -3.45
CA LEU A 78 -6.63 -11.46 -3.49
C LEU A 78 -8.01 -11.96 -3.94
N ARG A 79 -8.08 -12.90 -4.89
CA ARG A 79 -9.35 -13.52 -5.30
C ARG A 79 -9.99 -14.31 -4.14
N GLU A 80 -9.19 -15.01 -3.35
CA GLU A 80 -9.67 -15.72 -2.15
C GLU A 80 -10.15 -14.73 -1.07
N ASP A 81 -9.42 -13.64 -0.82
CA ASP A 81 -9.84 -12.59 0.13
C ASP A 81 -11.18 -11.98 -0.26
N VAL A 82 -11.39 -11.67 -1.54
CA VAL A 82 -12.64 -11.10 -2.05
C VAL A 82 -13.78 -12.10 -2.02
N ALA A 83 -13.52 -13.39 -2.24
CA ALA A 83 -14.54 -14.43 -2.05
C ALA A 83 -14.97 -14.53 -0.58
N ALA A 84 -14.05 -14.33 0.36
CA ALA A 84 -14.33 -14.35 1.79
C ALA A 84 -15.03 -13.07 2.29
N VAL A 85 -14.62 -11.90 1.76
CA VAL A 85 -15.04 -10.56 2.20
C VAL A 85 -15.34 -9.68 0.96
N PRO A 86 -16.48 -9.89 0.28
CA PRO A 86 -16.74 -9.27 -1.04
C PRO A 86 -16.78 -7.73 -1.02
N ASP A 87 -17.24 -7.15 0.10
CA ASP A 87 -17.31 -5.71 0.34
C ASP A 87 -16.02 -5.13 0.94
N SER A 88 -14.91 -5.89 0.95
CA SER A 88 -13.66 -5.43 1.55
C SER A 88 -13.13 -4.16 0.89
N LYS A 89 -12.69 -3.21 1.72
CA LYS A 89 -12.10 -1.96 1.26
C LYS A 89 -10.91 -1.58 2.11
N GLN A 90 -9.81 -1.23 1.44
CA GLN A 90 -8.64 -0.61 2.04
C GLN A 90 -8.70 0.91 1.92
N THR A 91 -8.41 1.60 3.02
CA THR A 91 -8.32 3.07 3.07
C THR A 91 -6.95 3.47 3.59
N ILE A 92 -6.19 4.20 2.78
CA ILE A 92 -4.89 4.73 3.18
C ILE A 92 -5.12 5.92 4.14
N ARG A 93 -4.56 5.83 5.35
CA ARG A 93 -4.63 6.90 6.38
C ARG A 93 -3.41 7.79 6.33
N MET A 94 -2.24 7.19 6.14
CA MET A 94 -0.96 7.89 6.06
C MET A 94 -0.03 7.12 5.15
N MET A 95 0.86 7.83 4.46
CA MET A 95 2.02 7.22 3.79
C MET A 95 3.26 8.08 4.00
N VAL A 96 4.37 7.40 4.22
CA VAL A 96 5.71 7.97 4.19
C VAL A 96 6.53 7.22 3.15
N ALA A 97 7.46 7.91 2.50
CA ALA A 97 8.40 7.28 1.59
C ALA A 97 9.81 7.76 1.92
N GLU A 98 10.77 6.86 1.73
CA GLU A 98 12.19 7.13 1.90
C GLU A 98 12.94 6.37 0.81
N GLY A 99 13.49 7.11 -0.16
CA GLY A 99 14.07 6.50 -1.36
C GLY A 99 13.04 5.63 -2.10
N ASP A 100 13.32 4.32 -2.19
CA ASP A 100 12.48 3.35 -2.91
C ASP A 100 11.46 2.64 -2.01
N MET A 101 11.44 2.94 -0.71
CA MET A 101 10.52 2.34 0.25
C MET A 101 9.30 3.22 0.49
N VAL A 102 8.13 2.60 0.62
CA VAL A 102 6.89 3.26 1.05
C VAL A 102 6.30 2.48 2.20
N ALA A 103 6.01 3.16 3.30
CA ALA A 103 5.23 2.62 4.40
C ALA A 103 3.87 3.32 4.43
N GLY A 104 2.80 2.55 4.65
CA GLY A 104 1.45 3.06 4.78
C GLY A 104 0.82 2.58 6.09
N TRP A 105 0.02 3.45 6.71
CA TRP A 105 -0.94 3.05 7.72
C TRP A 105 -2.32 3.03 7.06
N ASN A 106 -2.94 1.86 7.01
CA ASN A 106 -4.17 1.61 6.28
C ASN A 106 -5.24 1.01 7.19
N THR A 107 -6.50 1.22 6.84
CA THR A 107 -7.64 0.50 7.43
C THR A 107 -8.18 -0.48 6.39
N TYR A 108 -8.39 -1.74 6.76
CA TYR A 108 -9.17 -2.72 6.01
C TYR A 108 -10.52 -2.90 6.70
N ALA A 109 -11.61 -2.83 5.96
CA ALA A 109 -12.94 -3.09 6.51
C ALA A 109 -13.82 -3.86 5.52
N GLY A 110 -14.68 -4.73 6.04
CA GLY A 110 -15.59 -5.55 5.25
C GLY A 110 -16.39 -6.51 6.11
N THR A 111 -17.22 -7.34 5.49
CA THR A 111 -18.11 -8.31 6.12
C THR A 111 -17.76 -9.70 5.63
N GLN A 112 -17.41 -10.61 6.54
CA GLN A 112 -17.02 -11.97 6.16
C GLN A 112 -18.26 -12.82 5.83
N THR A 113 -18.67 -12.79 4.55
CA THR A 113 -19.79 -13.58 4.02
C THR A 113 -19.37 -14.88 3.36
N GLY A 114 -18.07 -15.07 3.11
CA GLY A 114 -17.48 -16.30 2.60
C GLY A 114 -16.61 -17.02 3.63
N ALA A 115 -16.19 -18.24 3.31
CA ALA A 115 -15.24 -18.97 4.13
C ALA A 115 -13.86 -18.34 4.03
N MET A 116 -13.11 -18.34 5.14
CA MET A 116 -11.73 -17.85 5.19
C MET A 116 -10.86 -19.00 5.71
N GLY A 117 -10.23 -19.75 4.81
CA GLY A 117 -9.52 -20.98 5.17
C GLY A 117 -10.45 -21.97 5.90
N PRO A 118 -10.10 -22.43 7.12
CA PRO A 118 -10.93 -23.36 7.89
C PRO A 118 -12.14 -22.70 8.58
N TYR A 119 -12.26 -21.37 8.52
CA TYR A 119 -13.30 -20.63 9.23
C TYR A 119 -14.53 -20.43 8.33
N PRO A 120 -15.73 -20.92 8.73
CA PRO A 120 -16.94 -20.71 7.95
C PRO A 120 -17.35 -19.22 7.93
N PRO A 121 -18.25 -18.81 7.02
CA PRO A 121 -18.81 -17.45 7.02
C PRO A 121 -19.38 -17.07 8.38
N SER A 122 -18.83 -16.03 9.01
CA SER A 122 -19.33 -15.56 10.31
C SER A 122 -20.45 -14.52 10.18
N GLY A 123 -20.55 -13.85 9.02
CA GLY A 123 -21.46 -12.72 8.80
C GLY A 123 -21.10 -11.46 9.60
N LYS A 124 -19.94 -11.44 10.28
CA LYS A 124 -19.52 -10.30 11.09
C LYS A 124 -18.77 -9.29 10.24
N ARG A 125 -18.98 -8.01 10.56
CA ARG A 125 -18.15 -6.91 10.07
C ARG A 125 -16.83 -6.88 10.83
N VAL A 126 -15.75 -6.67 10.09
CA VAL A 126 -14.41 -6.42 10.61
C VAL A 126 -13.95 -5.04 10.14
N GLU A 127 -13.21 -4.36 11.01
CA GLU A 127 -12.43 -3.17 10.70
C GLU A 127 -11.12 -3.28 11.46
N LEU A 128 -10.00 -3.17 10.75
CA LEU A 128 -8.67 -3.37 11.31
C LEU A 128 -7.68 -2.40 10.67
N ASP A 129 -6.81 -1.87 11.50
CA ASP A 129 -5.73 -0.99 11.11
C ASP A 129 -4.41 -1.78 11.01
N PHE A 130 -3.61 -1.49 9.99
CA PHE A 130 -2.35 -2.16 9.69
C PHE A 130 -1.33 -1.26 9.00
#